data_AF-A0AA88GNT8-F1
#
_entry.id   AF-A0AA88GNT8-F1
#
_cell.length_a   1.000
_cell.length_b   1.000
_cell.length_c   1.000
_cell.angle_alpha   90.00
_cell.angle_beta   90.00
_cell.angle_gamma   90.00
#
_symmetry.space_group_name_H-M   'P 1'
#
loop_
_entity.id
_entity.type
_entity.pdbx_description
1 polymer ?
#
loop_
_entity_poly.entity_id
_entity_poly.type
_entity_poly.pdbx_seq_one_letter_code
_entity_poly.pdbx_strand_id
1 'polypeptide(L)'
;MQLYLFNPVNAFPLPVGPPFSQDLQLETGYQVADIDPRNQLFYIVALRNDSKVLKEELLGLSLTNGQIVKRSILHTIFGRTQYLNVNPLNGDVFVICNLTPNIHLFSLLKISFKGDQSNITILNHGFSGIGSNNGLSAFDFKNNVLVISISLNPEEHPSLVALDVTTGQILKTDPNKGLMST
;
A
#
# COMPACT_ATOMS: atom_id res chain seq x y z
N MET A 1 -0.25 11.35 5.78
CA MET A 1 -0.96 12.41 5.01
C MET A 1 -0.50 12.28 3.56
N GLN A 2 -1.36 11.75 2.68
CA GLN A 2 -1.05 11.54 1.27
C GLN A 2 -1.41 12.81 0.50
N LEU A 3 -0.43 13.45 -0.13
CA LEU A 3 -0.65 14.61 -0.99
C LEU A 3 -0.93 14.09 -2.40
N TYR A 4 -1.92 14.65 -3.09
CA TYR A 4 -2.22 14.31 -4.49
C TYR A 4 -2.00 15.53 -5.39
N LEU A 5 -1.36 15.31 -6.53
CA LEU A 5 -1.28 16.22 -7.66
C LEU A 5 -2.49 15.95 -8.55
N PHE A 6 -3.39 16.92 -8.66
CA PHE A 6 -4.48 16.89 -9.62
C PHE A 6 -3.96 17.43 -10.95
N ASN A 7 -3.82 16.55 -11.95
CA ASN A 7 -3.62 16.98 -13.32
C ASN A 7 -5.01 17.22 -13.94
N PRO A 8 -5.36 18.45 -14.37
CA PRO A 8 -6.68 18.74 -14.93
C PRO A 8 -6.97 18.01 -16.26
N VAL A 9 -5.97 17.40 -16.90
CA VAL A 9 -6.12 16.66 -18.16
C VAL A 9 -6.36 15.14 -17.94
N ASN A 10 -5.92 14.59 -16.81
CA ASN A 10 -6.12 13.17 -16.45
C ASN A 10 -6.79 13.10 -15.07
N ALA A 11 -8.05 12.69 -15.02
CA ALA A 11 -8.88 12.66 -13.81
C ALA A 11 -8.44 11.67 -12.70
N PHE A 12 -7.19 11.21 -12.72
CA PHE A 12 -6.62 10.33 -11.70
C PHE A 12 -5.68 11.13 -10.80
N PRO A 13 -5.95 11.24 -9.49
CA PRO A 13 -5.05 11.90 -8.56
C PRO A 13 -3.75 11.10 -8.47
N LEU A 14 -2.64 11.68 -8.92
CA LEU A 14 -1.31 11.07 -8.77
C LEU A 14 -0.72 11.54 -7.43
N PRO A 15 -0.24 10.64 -6.55
CA PRO A 15 0.37 11.09 -5.29
C PRO A 15 1.56 12.02 -5.53
N VAL A 16 1.73 13.10 -4.79
CA VAL A 16 2.88 14.01 -4.93
C VAL A 16 4.14 13.28 -4.44
N GLY A 17 5.15 13.17 -5.30
CA GLY A 17 6.43 12.52 -5.01
C GLY A 17 7.64 13.42 -5.31
N PRO A 18 8.86 12.97 -4.98
CA PRO A 18 10.09 13.68 -5.35
C PRO A 18 10.23 13.77 -6.88
N PRO A 19 11.00 14.74 -7.40
CA PRO A 19 11.28 14.82 -8.83
C PRO A 19 11.94 13.52 -9.30
N PHE A 20 11.30 12.84 -10.26
CA PHE A 20 11.81 11.55 -10.75
C PHE A 20 13.15 11.74 -11.49
N SER A 21 14.11 10.86 -11.24
CA SER A 21 15.29 10.73 -12.11
C SER A 21 14.85 10.29 -13.51
N GLN A 22 15.54 10.76 -14.55
CA GLN A 22 15.24 10.40 -15.95
C GLN A 22 15.20 8.88 -16.20
N ASP A 23 15.84 8.09 -15.34
CA ASP A 23 15.86 6.62 -15.39
C ASP A 23 14.55 5.94 -14.97
N LEU A 24 13.59 6.70 -14.39
CA LEU A 24 12.29 6.17 -13.99
C LEU A 24 11.28 6.28 -15.15
N GLN A 25 11.48 5.49 -16.21
CA GLN A 25 10.43 5.31 -17.24
C GLN A 25 9.33 4.40 -16.68
N LEU A 26 8.42 4.98 -15.91
CA LEU A 26 7.21 4.29 -15.49
C LEU A 26 6.25 4.23 -16.69
N GLU A 27 5.97 3.04 -17.20
CA GLU A 27 5.03 2.87 -18.32
C GLU A 27 3.59 3.21 -17.95
N THR A 28 3.24 3.09 -16.67
CA THR A 28 1.91 3.44 -16.13
C THR A 28 2.09 4.11 -14.76
N GLY A 29 1.26 5.09 -14.45
CA GLY A 29 1.32 5.82 -13.17
C GLY A 29 1.30 4.87 -11.96
N TYR A 30 1.85 5.32 -10.83
CA TYR A 30 1.86 4.53 -9.59
C TYR A 30 0.50 4.54 -8.92
N GLN A 31 0.11 3.40 -8.36
CA GLN A 31 -1.25 3.15 -7.86
C GLN A 31 -1.46 3.70 -6.44
N VAL A 32 -0.44 3.61 -5.59
CA VAL A 32 -0.46 4.01 -4.19
C VAL A 32 0.93 4.48 -3.77
N ALA A 33 0.99 5.31 -2.72
CA ALA A 33 2.24 5.82 -2.19
C ALA A 33 2.14 6.18 -0.71
N ASP A 34 3.28 6.15 -0.01
CA ASP A 34 3.42 6.64 1.36
C ASP A 34 4.87 7.07 1.62
N ILE A 35 5.10 7.79 2.71
CA ILE A 35 6.41 8.37 3.05
C ILE A 35 6.98 7.68 4.29
N ASP A 36 8.25 7.32 4.21
CA ASP A 36 9.10 6.99 5.35
C ASP A 36 9.90 8.24 5.77
N PRO A 37 9.44 9.00 6.78
CA PRO A 37 10.15 10.19 7.21
C PRO A 37 11.47 9.87 7.92
N ARG A 38 11.64 8.65 8.46
CA ARG A 38 12.87 8.26 9.16
C ARG A 38 13.99 7.99 8.18
N ASN A 39 13.71 7.21 7.15
CA ASN A 39 14.70 6.83 6.14
C ASN A 39 14.73 7.81 4.95
N GLN A 40 13.90 8.86 4.97
CA GLN A 40 13.76 9.85 3.91
C GLN A 40 13.43 9.22 2.55
N LEU A 41 12.51 8.25 2.57
CA LEU A 41 12.08 7.52 1.38
C LEU A 41 10.62 7.80 1.06
N PHE A 42 10.30 7.88 -0.24
CA PHE A 42 8.97 7.87 -0.80
C PHE A 42 8.72 6.50 -1.41
N TYR A 43 7.80 5.74 -0.85
CA TYR A 43 7.45 4.42 -1.35
C TYR A 43 6.28 4.51 -2.33
N ILE A 44 6.38 3.82 -3.45
CA ILE A 44 5.32 3.67 -4.44
C ILE A 44 5.19 2.22 -4.89
N VAL A 45 3.98 1.83 -5.29
CA VAL A 45 3.79 0.63 -6.12
C VAL A 45 3.67 1.04 -7.59
N ALA A 46 4.55 0.48 -8.41
CA ALA A 46 4.60 0.68 -9.84
C ALA A 46 4.37 -0.63 -10.59
N LEU A 47 3.86 -0.54 -11.81
CA LEU A 47 3.79 -1.65 -12.74
C LEU A 47 4.99 -1.59 -13.68
N ARG A 48 5.70 -2.71 -13.81
CA ARG A 48 6.78 -2.90 -14.76
C ARG A 48 6.40 -3.96 -15.77
N ASN A 49 6.52 -3.63 -17.05
CA ASN A 49 6.36 -4.59 -18.12
C ASN A 49 7.70 -5.29 -18.37
N ASP A 50 7.78 -6.57 -17.99
CA ASP A 50 8.97 -7.38 -18.22
C ASP A 50 8.57 -8.53 -19.14
N SER A 51 8.98 -8.44 -20.41
CA SER A 51 8.85 -9.53 -21.37
C SER A 51 7.40 -10.05 -21.52
N LYS A 52 6.41 -9.13 -21.60
CA LYS A 52 4.95 -9.38 -21.69
C LYS A 52 4.26 -9.83 -20.40
N VAL A 53 4.97 -9.82 -19.27
CA VAL A 53 4.38 -10.05 -17.94
C VAL A 53 4.41 -8.73 -17.16
N LEU A 54 3.23 -8.23 -16.81
CA LEU A 54 3.08 -7.10 -15.89
C LEU A 54 3.41 -7.56 -14.47
N LYS A 55 4.45 -6.94 -13.88
CA LYS A 55 4.88 -7.19 -12.50
C LYS A 55 4.58 -5.96 -11.66
N GLU A 56 4.01 -6.16 -10.47
CA GLU A 56 3.94 -5.11 -9.46
C GLU A 56 5.25 -5.08 -8.66
N GLU A 57 5.83 -3.89 -8.56
CA GLU A 57 7.03 -3.66 -7.77
C GLU A 57 6.82 -2.51 -6.77
N LEU A 58 7.35 -2.72 -5.56
CA LEU A 58 7.51 -1.68 -4.57
C LEU A 58 8.85 -0.99 -4.80
N LEU A 59 8.81 0.31 -5.00
CA LEU A 59 9.98 1.17 -5.15
C LEU A 59 10.07 2.11 -3.95
N GLY A 60 11.23 2.22 -3.33
CA GLY A 60 11.54 3.26 -2.36
C GLY A 60 12.48 4.27 -2.99
N LEU A 61 12.00 5.49 -3.21
CA LEU A 61 12.73 6.57 -3.85
C LEU A 61 13.26 7.52 -2.78
N SER A 62 14.49 8.01 -2.93
CA SER A 62 15.02 9.05 -2.07
C SER A 62 14.18 10.33 -2.19
N LEU A 63 13.76 10.90 -1.06
CA LEU A 63 13.05 12.18 -1.05
C LEU A 63 13.91 13.35 -1.54
N THR A 64 15.24 13.23 -1.46
CA THR A 64 16.15 14.34 -1.80
C THR A 64 16.42 14.46 -3.29
N ASN A 65 16.47 13.33 -4.01
CA ASN A 65 16.89 13.30 -5.40
C ASN A 65 16.07 12.37 -6.30
N GLY A 66 15.04 11.71 -5.77
CA GLY A 66 14.15 10.82 -6.52
C GLY A 66 14.80 9.53 -7.03
N GLN A 67 16.05 9.22 -6.64
CA GLN A 67 16.70 7.97 -7.05
C GLN A 67 16.07 6.77 -6.36
N ILE A 68 15.96 5.64 -7.06
CA ILE A 68 15.54 4.37 -6.45
C ILE A 68 16.64 3.90 -5.49
N VAL A 69 16.28 3.77 -4.21
CA VAL A 69 17.13 3.23 -3.14
C VAL A 69 16.70 1.83 -2.76
N LYS A 70 15.40 1.52 -2.85
CA LYS A 70 14.83 0.21 -2.51
C LYS A 70 13.96 -0.33 -3.64
N ARG A 71 14.01 -1.64 -3.83
CA ARG A 71 13.17 -2.34 -4.81
C ARG A 71 12.73 -3.69 -4.25
N SER A 72 11.47 -4.05 -4.45
CA SER A 72 10.94 -5.38 -4.16
C SER A 72 9.90 -5.76 -5.20
N ILE A 73 9.96 -7.00 -5.71
CA ILE A 73 8.94 -7.52 -6.63
C ILE A 73 7.84 -8.13 -5.77
N LEU A 74 6.64 -7.54 -5.79
CA LEU A 74 5.53 -7.95 -4.95
C LEU A 74 4.88 -9.23 -5.46
N HIS A 75 4.61 -9.29 -6.77
CA HIS A 75 4.12 -10.49 -7.43
C HIS A 75 4.31 -10.45 -8.95
N THR A 76 4.25 -11.63 -9.57
CA THR A 76 4.43 -11.80 -11.02
C THR A 76 3.13 -11.85 -11.82
N ILE A 77 1.93 -11.96 -11.21
CA ILE A 77 0.68 -12.18 -11.96
C ILE A 77 -0.53 -11.52 -11.27
N PHE A 78 -1.21 -10.60 -11.97
CA PHE A 78 -2.58 -10.07 -11.82
C PHE A 78 -3.16 -9.84 -10.41
N GLY A 79 -2.34 -9.39 -9.45
CA GLY A 79 -2.84 -8.67 -8.28
C GLY A 79 -2.91 -7.17 -8.55
N ARG A 80 -3.84 -6.47 -7.89
CA ARG A 80 -3.82 -5.01 -7.81
C ARG A 80 -3.56 -4.62 -6.36
N THR A 81 -2.52 -3.83 -6.15
CA THR A 81 -2.30 -3.21 -4.85
C THR A 81 -3.36 -2.12 -4.59
N GLN A 82 -4.00 -2.19 -3.43
CA GLN A 82 -5.03 -1.23 -3.01
C GLN A 82 -4.50 -0.22 -2.00
N TYR A 83 -3.66 -0.67 -1.06
CA TYR A 83 -3.14 0.17 0.02
C TYR A 83 -1.66 -0.08 0.23
N LEU A 84 -0.96 0.99 0.60
CA LEU A 84 0.43 0.97 1.01
C LEU A 84 0.58 1.90 2.20
N ASN A 85 1.19 1.40 3.28
CA ASN A 85 1.50 2.20 4.45
C ASN A 85 2.88 1.84 4.98
N VAL A 86 3.62 2.83 5.48
CA VAL A 86 4.95 2.61 6.04
C VAL A 86 4.93 2.76 7.55
N ASN A 87 5.62 1.88 8.25
CA ASN A 87 5.90 2.04 9.66
C ASN A 87 7.05 3.03 9.87
N PRO A 88 6.79 4.25 10.40
CA PRO A 88 7.84 5.25 10.58
C PRO A 88 8.86 4.87 11.66
N LEU A 89 8.56 3.88 12.51
CA LEU A 89 9.49 3.44 13.55
C LEU A 89 10.59 2.53 13.01
N ASN A 90 10.34 1.73 11.97
CA ASN A 90 11.30 0.72 11.53
C ASN A 90 11.46 0.61 10.00
N GLY A 91 10.66 1.34 9.22
CA GLY A 91 10.68 1.30 7.76
C GLY A 91 10.05 0.05 7.14
N ASP A 92 9.36 -0.78 7.93
CA ASP A 92 8.57 -1.87 7.39
C ASP A 92 7.43 -1.28 6.54
N VAL A 93 7.20 -1.86 5.36
CA VAL A 93 6.15 -1.45 4.44
C VAL A 93 5.04 -2.48 4.47
N PHE A 94 3.81 -2.03 4.68
CA PHE A 94 2.61 -2.85 4.63
C PHE A 94 1.87 -2.60 3.33
N VAL A 95 1.55 -3.67 2.62
CA VAL A 95 0.85 -3.63 1.34
C VAL A 95 -0.38 -4.50 1.43
N ILE A 96 -1.52 -4.00 0.99
CA ILE A 96 -2.74 -4.80 0.81
C ILE A 96 -2.98 -4.96 -0.68
N CYS A 97 -3.02 -6.22 -1.12
CA CYS A 97 -3.22 -6.58 -2.51
C CYS A 97 -4.05 -7.86 -2.62
N ASN A 98 -4.53 -8.15 -3.83
CA ASN A 98 -5.10 -9.44 -4.16
C ASN A 98 -3.99 -10.35 -4.70
N LEU A 99 -3.88 -11.56 -4.16
CA LEU A 99 -2.91 -12.55 -4.66
C LEU A 99 -3.60 -13.54 -5.59
N THR A 100 -2.97 -13.85 -6.72
CA THR A 100 -3.46 -14.90 -7.62
C THR A 100 -3.26 -16.29 -7.01
N PRO A 101 -4.18 -17.24 -7.26
CA PRO A 101 -5.37 -17.14 -8.12
C PRO A 101 -6.59 -16.49 -7.46
N ASN A 102 -6.56 -16.25 -6.14
CA ASN A 102 -7.72 -15.82 -5.37
C ASN A 102 -7.90 -14.30 -5.39
N ILE A 103 -8.25 -13.76 -6.56
CA ILE A 103 -8.44 -12.31 -6.79
C ILE A 103 -9.54 -11.67 -5.92
N HIS A 104 -10.40 -12.47 -5.31
CA HIS A 104 -11.49 -12.02 -4.43
C HIS A 104 -11.08 -11.86 -2.97
N LEU A 105 -9.86 -12.25 -2.61
CA LEU A 105 -9.35 -12.19 -1.25
C LEU A 105 -8.22 -11.17 -1.16
N PHE A 106 -8.26 -10.35 -0.11
CA PHE A 106 -7.19 -9.41 0.20
C PHE A 106 -6.18 -10.03 1.14
N SER A 107 -4.90 -9.89 0.78
CA SER A 107 -3.77 -10.30 1.60
C SER A 107 -3.03 -9.06 2.10
N LEU A 108 -2.65 -9.08 3.37
CA LEU A 108 -1.75 -8.11 3.99
C LEU A 108 -0.34 -8.68 3.90
N LEU A 109 0.51 -7.96 3.18
CA LEU A 109 1.93 -8.22 3.05
C LEU A 109 2.70 -7.29 3.98
N LYS A 110 3.73 -7.83 4.62
CA LYS A 110 4.79 -7.06 5.26
C LYS A 110 6.06 -7.19 4.44
N ILE A 111 6.62 -6.08 4.01
CA ILE A 111 7.89 -6.00 3.31
C ILE A 111 8.90 -5.33 4.23
N SER A 112 9.99 -6.03 4.51
CA SER A 112 11.12 -5.52 5.29
C SER A 112 12.38 -5.49 4.43
N PHE A 113 13.27 -4.54 4.67
CA PHE A 113 14.51 -4.40 3.93
C PHE A 113 15.73 -4.62 4.84
N LYS A 114 16.68 -5.41 4.38
CA LYS A 114 18.00 -5.58 5.01
C LYS A 114 19.08 -5.33 3.95
N GLY A 115 19.64 -4.13 3.96
CA GLY A 115 20.45 -3.66 2.82
C GLY A 115 19.60 -3.59 1.56
N ASP A 116 20.08 -4.15 0.46
CA ASP A 116 19.39 -4.14 -0.84
C ASP A 116 18.42 -5.31 -1.02
N GLN A 117 18.38 -6.23 -0.04
CA GLN A 117 17.47 -7.37 -0.06
C GLN A 117 16.15 -6.99 0.60
N SER A 118 15.05 -7.44 -0.02
CA SER A 118 13.72 -7.38 0.56
C SER A 118 13.28 -8.76 1.03
N ASN A 119 12.56 -8.80 2.14
CA ASN A 119 11.87 -9.99 2.62
C ASN A 119 10.37 -9.69 2.71
N ILE A 120 9.57 -10.49 2.01
CA ILE A 120 8.12 -10.38 1.96
C ILE A 120 7.52 -11.48 2.83
N THR A 121 6.73 -11.08 3.82
CA THR A 121 5.96 -11.98 4.68
C THR A 121 4.47 -11.75 4.43
N ILE A 122 3.73 -12.83 4.14
CA ILE A 122 2.27 -12.77 4.06
C ILE A 122 1.73 -12.90 5.49
N LEU A 123 1.13 -11.83 6.01
CA LEU A 123 0.62 -11.79 7.39
C LEU A 123 -0.79 -12.37 7.50
N ASN A 124 -1.59 -12.28 6.44
CA ASN A 124 -2.85 -13.01 6.35
C ASN A 124 -3.09 -13.56 4.95
N HIS A 125 -3.79 -14.69 4.91
CA HIS A 125 -4.24 -15.30 3.68
C HIS A 125 -5.73 -15.08 3.51
N GLY A 126 -6.11 -13.85 3.15
CA GLY A 126 -7.43 -13.57 2.64
C GLY A 126 -8.46 -13.20 3.70
N PHE A 127 -8.80 -11.92 3.77
CA PHE A 127 -10.14 -11.51 4.18
C PHE A 127 -10.95 -11.19 2.93
N SER A 128 -12.22 -11.58 2.94
CA SER A 128 -13.16 -11.28 1.87
C SER A 128 -13.55 -9.81 1.91
N GLY A 129 -13.59 -9.19 0.74
CA GLY A 129 -14.13 -7.84 0.57
C GLY A 129 -13.84 -7.32 -0.83
N ILE A 130 -14.32 -6.11 -1.12
CA ILE A 130 -14.07 -5.36 -2.34
C ILE A 130 -13.36 -4.08 -1.94
N GLY A 131 -12.14 -3.92 -2.46
CA GLY A 131 -11.37 -2.69 -2.31
C GLY A 131 -12.11 -1.55 -3.01
N SER A 132 -12.32 -0.44 -2.31
CA SER A 132 -12.83 0.78 -2.94
C SER A 132 -11.71 1.40 -3.77
N ASN A 133 -11.96 1.73 -5.05
CA ASN A 133 -10.98 2.33 -5.96
C ASN A 133 -10.36 3.65 -5.46
N ASN A 134 -10.89 4.25 -4.37
CA ASN A 134 -10.39 5.44 -3.68
C ASN A 134 -10.37 5.23 -2.16
N GLY A 135 -10.04 4.02 -1.71
CA GLY A 135 -10.09 3.71 -0.29
C GLY A 135 -9.08 4.48 0.53
N LEU A 136 -9.47 4.79 1.76
CA LEU A 136 -8.58 5.39 2.74
C LEU A 136 -7.82 4.29 3.48
N SER A 137 -6.56 4.54 3.77
CA SER A 137 -5.75 3.74 4.69
C SER A 137 -5.04 4.65 5.68
N ALA A 138 -4.85 4.17 6.90
CA ALA A 138 -4.10 4.86 7.94
C ALA A 138 -3.41 3.85 8.84
N PHE A 139 -2.16 4.11 9.22
CA PHE A 139 -1.39 3.24 10.09
C PHE A 139 -1.13 3.89 11.45
N ASP A 140 -1.65 3.28 12.52
CA ASP A 140 -1.32 3.58 13.89
C ASP A 140 -0.12 2.72 14.34
N PHE A 141 1.06 3.28 14.13
CA PHE A 141 2.33 2.62 14.43
C PHE A 141 2.57 2.41 15.94
N LYS A 142 1.85 3.10 16.83
CA LYS A 142 1.99 2.91 18.28
C LYS A 142 1.34 1.61 18.73
N ASN A 143 0.20 1.28 18.10
CA ASN A 143 -0.59 0.10 18.42
C ASN A 143 -0.44 -1.04 17.41
N ASN A 144 0.39 -0.86 16.36
CA ASN A 144 0.52 -1.78 15.24
C ASN A 144 -0.83 -2.09 14.57
N VAL A 145 -1.65 -1.06 14.39
CA VAL A 145 -2.98 -1.18 13.78
C VAL A 145 -3.01 -0.48 12.43
N LEU A 146 -3.39 -1.22 11.39
CA LEU A 146 -3.67 -0.68 10.07
C LEU A 146 -5.18 -0.58 9.88
N VAL A 147 -5.68 0.64 9.67
CA VAL A 147 -7.09 0.90 9.37
C VAL A 147 -7.24 1.07 7.87
N ILE A 148 -8.19 0.37 7.26
CA ILE A 148 -8.51 0.46 5.84
C ILE A 148 -10.00 0.61 5.60
N SER A 149 -10.33 1.28 4.50
CA SER A 149 -11.67 1.30 3.92
C SER A 149 -11.86 0.08 3.04
N ILE A 150 -12.76 -0.82 3.37
CA ILE A 150 -13.13 -1.94 2.50
C ILE A 150 -14.63 -2.19 2.57
N SER A 151 -15.24 -2.59 1.45
CA SER A 151 -16.62 -3.08 1.50
C SER A 151 -16.60 -4.59 1.67
N LEU A 152 -17.17 -5.10 2.77
CA LEU A 152 -17.25 -6.54 3.00
C LEU A 152 -18.34 -7.20 2.13
N ASN A 153 -19.31 -6.41 1.65
CA ASN A 153 -20.37 -6.81 0.72
C ASN A 153 -20.51 -5.80 -0.43
N PRO A 154 -20.62 -6.22 -1.71
CA PRO A 154 -20.70 -5.30 -2.85
C PRO A 154 -21.84 -4.26 -2.80
N GLU A 155 -22.93 -4.58 -2.09
CA GLU A 155 -24.10 -3.73 -1.94
C GLU A 155 -23.99 -2.75 -0.76
N GLU A 156 -22.96 -2.87 0.07
CA GLU A 156 -22.75 -2.03 1.25
C GLU A 156 -21.79 -0.87 0.98
N HIS A 157 -22.01 0.23 1.71
CA HIS A 157 -21.06 1.32 1.79
C HIS A 157 -19.72 0.83 2.38
N PRO A 158 -18.57 1.38 1.93
CA PRO A 158 -17.28 0.99 2.47
C PRO A 158 -17.23 1.22 3.98
N SER A 159 -16.79 0.19 4.71
CA SER A 159 -16.62 0.23 6.16
C SER A 159 -15.14 0.33 6.51
N LEU A 160 -14.84 0.88 7.68
CA LEU A 160 -13.49 0.87 8.22
C LEU A 160 -13.22 -0.43 8.96
N VAL A 161 -12.17 -1.12 8.55
CA VAL A 161 -11.67 -2.35 9.16
C VAL A 161 -10.29 -2.07 9.75
N ALA A 162 -10.09 -2.47 11.00
CA ALA A 162 -8.80 -2.42 11.67
C ALA A 162 -8.12 -3.79 11.59
N LEU A 163 -6.84 -3.81 11.22
CA LEU A 163 -6.00 -4.98 11.12
C LEU A 163 -4.83 -4.86 12.11
N ASP A 164 -4.57 -5.89 12.90
CA ASP A 164 -3.31 -6.00 13.62
C ASP A 164 -2.22 -6.45 12.63
N VAL A 165 -1.21 -5.60 12.40
CA VAL A 165 -0.15 -5.89 11.43
C VAL A 165 0.92 -6.84 11.97
N THR A 166 0.80 -7.30 13.21
CA THR A 166 1.64 -8.36 13.77
C THR A 166 1.11 -9.74 13.37
N THR A 167 -0.21 -9.90 13.44
CA THR A 167 -0.89 -11.19 13.24
C THR A 167 -1.66 -11.27 11.92
N GLY A 168 -1.89 -10.14 11.24
CA GLY A 168 -2.73 -10.01 10.07
C GLY A 168 -4.23 -10.17 10.33
N GLN A 169 -4.65 -10.25 11.60
CA GLN A 169 -6.05 -10.49 11.96
C GLN A 169 -6.88 -9.20 11.92
N ILE A 170 -8.14 -9.34 11.53
CA ILE A 170 -9.12 -8.27 11.71
C ILE A 170 -9.41 -8.11 13.20
N LEU A 171 -9.08 -6.93 13.71
CA LEU A 171 -9.52 -6.46 15.00
C LEU A 171 -10.98 -6.06 14.84
N LYS A 172 -11.92 -6.85 15.38
CA LYS A 172 -13.35 -6.51 15.34
C LYS A 172 -13.54 -5.08 15.83
N THR A 173 -13.89 -4.17 14.93
CA THR A 173 -14.35 -2.84 15.28
C THR A 173 -15.78 -3.00 15.77
N ASP A 174 -15.98 -2.95 17.07
CA ASP A 174 -17.31 -2.71 17.64
C ASP A 174 -17.73 -1.31 17.17
N PRO A 175 -18.76 -1.17 16.30
CA PRO A 175 -19.11 0.12 15.70
C PRO A 175 -19.52 1.18 16.74
N ASN A 176 -19.68 0.81 18.02
CA ASN A 176 -20.21 1.67 19.07
C ASN A 176 -19.24 2.01 20.23
N LYS A 177 -17.94 1.66 20.18
CA LYS A 177 -17.05 1.82 21.36
C LYS A 177 -15.96 2.90 21.33
N GLY A 178 -15.93 3.78 20.33
CA GLY A 178 -14.82 4.74 20.19
C GLY A 178 -15.14 6.23 20.04
N LEU A 179 -16.40 6.64 19.87
CA LEU A 179 -16.73 8.02 19.50
C LEU A 179 -17.54 8.81 20.54
N MET A 180 -17.69 8.30 21.76
CA MET A 180 -18.20 9.09 22.89
C MET A 180 -17.37 8.87 24.15
N SER A 181 -16.41 9.75 24.35
CA SER A 181 -16.01 10.19 25.69
C SER A 181 -15.46 11.62 25.59
N THR A 182 -16.36 12.60 25.67
CA THR A 182 -16.07 13.92 26.23
C THR A 182 -16.48 13.91 27.69
#